data_AF-A0A2N6PIK7-F1
#
_entry.id   AF-A0A2N6PIK7-F1
#
_cell.length_a   1.000
_cell.length_b   1.000
_cell.length_c   1.000
_cell.angle_alpha   90.00
_cell.angle_beta   90.00
_cell.angle_gamma   90.00
#
_symmetry.space_group_name_H-M   'P 1'
#
loop_
_entity.id
_entity.type
_entity.pdbx_description
1 polymer ?
#
loop_
_entity_poly.entity_id
_entity_poly.type
_entity_poly.pdbx_seq_one_letter_code
_entity_poly.pdbx_strand_id
1 'polypeptide(L)'
;MSALLATARAMDDQEFRWRVMGACIQHAAGYKSMSDDGADRRYALRVLSQPHVVDQMMLCIVASNPQIAALITVGADGTVDTTGVPDNDIEFVVAQAWADVAEQIQGGLPSESAGTAPSSARAADAKNLG
;
A
#
# COMPACT_ATOMS: atom_id res chain seq x y z
N MET A 1 -17.89 8.46 -15.54
CA MET A 1 -16.44 8.44 -15.25
C MET A 1 -16.02 7.01 -14.96
N SER A 2 -14.82 6.57 -15.35
CA SER A 2 -14.34 5.23 -14.97
C SER A 2 -13.91 5.21 -13.50
N ALA A 3 -14.43 4.27 -12.71
CA ALA A 3 -14.03 4.08 -11.31
C ALA A 3 -12.51 3.82 -11.18
N LEU A 4 -11.91 3.15 -12.17
CA LEU A 4 -10.47 2.90 -12.21
C LEU A 4 -9.65 4.19 -12.30
N LEU A 5 -10.12 5.17 -13.07
CA LEU A 5 -9.45 6.47 -13.20
C LEU A 5 -9.59 7.28 -11.91
N ALA A 6 -10.75 7.25 -11.26
CA ALA A 6 -10.97 7.90 -9.98
C ALA A 6 -10.04 7.33 -8.89
N THR A 7 -9.96 6.00 -8.76
CA THR A 7 -9.03 5.33 -7.84
C THR A 7 -7.58 5.69 -8.10
N ALA A 8 -7.13 5.66 -9.36
CA ALA A 8 -5.75 5.99 -9.70
C ALA A 8 -5.41 7.45 -9.37
N ARG A 9 -6.31 8.38 -9.68
CA ARG A 9 -6.08 9.82 -9.55
C ARG A 9 -6.28 10.35 -8.13
N ALA A 10 -7.06 9.68 -7.29
CA ALA A 10 -7.20 10.02 -5.87
C ALA A 10 -5.84 10.09 -5.15
N MET A 11 -4.89 9.26 -5.56
CA MET A 11 -3.55 9.23 -4.97
C MET A 11 -2.66 10.42 -5.39
N ASP A 12 -3.06 11.16 -6.43
CA ASP A 12 -2.39 12.41 -6.85
C ASP A 12 -2.90 13.62 -6.04
N ASP A 13 -4.05 13.49 -5.37
CA ASP A 13 -4.60 14.56 -4.55
C ASP A 13 -3.88 14.64 -3.19
N GLN A 14 -3.23 15.77 -2.94
CA GLN A 14 -2.39 15.96 -1.76
C GLN A 14 -3.22 15.99 -0.46
N GLU A 15 -4.43 16.54 -0.51
CA GLU A 15 -5.33 16.60 0.63
C GLU A 15 -5.78 15.19 1.05
N PHE A 16 -6.23 14.38 0.09
CA PHE A 16 -6.57 12.98 0.30
C PHE A 16 -5.42 12.20 0.94
N ARG A 17 -4.19 12.34 0.42
CA ARG A 17 -3.00 11.70 1.00
C ARG A 17 -2.78 12.11 2.46
N TRP A 18 -2.94 13.40 2.78
CA TRP A 18 -2.80 13.89 4.16
C TRP A 18 -3.89 13.37 5.09
N ARG A 19 -5.11 13.18 4.58
CA ARG A 19 -6.22 12.61 5.37
C ARG A 19 -5.99 11.13 5.67
N VAL A 20 -5.53 10.34 4.70
CA VAL A 20 -5.10 8.95 4.93
C VAL A 20 -3.95 8.89 5.94
N MET A 21 -2.95 9.75 5.79
CA MET A 21 -1.84 9.88 6.74
C MET A 21 -2.33 10.21 8.16
N GLY A 22 -3.26 11.15 8.31
CA GLY A 22 -3.88 11.50 9.60
C GLY A 22 -4.59 10.32 10.24
N ALA A 23 -5.38 9.57 9.46
CA ALA A 23 -6.04 8.36 9.93
C ALA A 23 -5.03 7.28 10.38
N CYS A 24 -3.94 7.08 9.64
CA CYS A 24 -2.87 6.16 10.05
C CYS A 24 -2.21 6.58 11.37
N ILE A 25 -1.93 7.87 11.56
CA ILE A 25 -1.33 8.39 12.80
C ILE A 25 -2.29 8.20 13.97
N GLN A 26 -3.57 8.53 13.80
CA GLN A 26 -4.59 8.38 14.83
C GLN A 26 -4.77 6.91 15.23
N HIS A 27 -4.81 6.01 14.25
CA HIS A 27 -4.88 4.58 14.51
C HIS A 27 -3.62 4.05 15.22
N ALA A 28 -2.42 4.45 14.74
CA ALA A 28 -1.14 4.08 15.35
C ALA A 28 -1.02 4.53 16.82
N ALA A 29 -1.59 5.68 17.17
CA ALA A 29 -1.56 6.19 18.54
C ALA A 29 -2.20 5.21 19.55
N GLY A 30 -3.18 4.40 19.12
CA GLY A 30 -3.80 3.36 19.93
C GLY A 30 -2.84 2.24 20.38
N TYR A 31 -1.73 2.06 19.69
CA TYR A 31 -0.74 1.01 19.96
C TYR A 31 0.36 1.43 20.95
N LYS A 32 0.40 2.71 21.36
CA LYS A 32 1.47 3.27 22.19
C LYS A 32 1.63 2.57 23.54
N SER A 33 0.55 2.03 24.10
CA SER A 33 0.53 1.34 25.40
C SER A 33 0.60 -0.18 25.30
N MET A 34 0.67 -0.75 24.09
CA MET A 34 0.74 -2.20 23.92
C MET A 34 2.14 -2.72 24.27
N SER A 35 2.19 -3.79 25.08
CA SER A 35 3.43 -4.46 25.49
C SER A 35 3.89 -5.55 24.53
N ASP A 36 3.01 -6.00 23.63
CA ASP A 36 3.30 -7.03 22.64
C ASP A 36 4.01 -6.45 21.41
N ASP A 37 5.05 -7.12 20.91
CA ASP A 37 5.88 -6.67 19.77
C ASP A 37 5.40 -7.22 18.42
N GLY A 38 4.08 -7.43 18.28
CA GLY A 38 3.45 -7.94 17.08
C GLY A 38 3.52 -7.01 15.86
N ALA A 39 3.09 -7.51 14.70
CA ALA A 39 3.04 -6.80 13.42
C ALA A 39 2.46 -5.40 13.53
N ASP A 40 1.26 -5.30 14.09
CA ASP A 40 0.53 -4.05 14.19
C ASP A 40 1.29 -2.98 14.97
N ARG A 41 1.93 -3.34 16.10
CA ARG A 41 2.66 -2.38 16.92
C ARG A 41 3.93 -1.91 16.21
N ARG A 42 4.67 -2.80 15.54
CA ARG A 42 5.84 -2.39 14.76
C ARG A 42 5.45 -1.46 13.62
N TYR A 43 4.33 -1.75 12.95
CA TYR A 43 3.79 -0.86 11.92
C TYR A 43 3.37 0.49 12.50
N ALA A 44 2.70 0.50 13.66
CA ALA A 44 2.35 1.75 14.36
C ALA A 44 3.59 2.58 14.70
N LEU A 45 4.65 1.96 15.24
CA LEU A 45 5.90 2.65 15.54
C LEU A 45 6.57 3.21 14.28
N ARG A 46 6.52 2.49 13.15
CA ARG A 46 7.01 2.98 11.87
C ARG A 46 6.25 4.24 11.44
N VAL A 47 4.91 4.19 11.41
CA VAL A 47 4.04 5.33 11.08
C VAL A 47 4.36 6.54 11.97
N LEU A 48 4.48 6.33 13.29
CA LEU A 48 4.76 7.41 14.24
C LEU A 48 6.20 7.96 14.13
N SER A 49 7.16 7.14 13.69
CA SER A 49 8.54 7.58 13.47
C SER A 49 8.75 8.35 12.17
N GLN A 50 7.86 8.16 11.18
CA GLN A 50 7.92 8.79 9.87
C GLN A 50 6.53 9.30 9.45
N PRO A 51 5.92 10.22 10.22
CA PRO A 51 4.51 10.57 10.06
C PRO A 51 4.19 11.22 8.72
N HIS A 52 5.17 11.70 7.97
CA HIS A 52 4.98 12.29 6.63
C HIS A 52 5.05 11.28 5.48
N VAL A 53 5.36 10.02 5.78
CA VAL A 53 5.46 8.94 4.80
C VAL A 53 4.25 8.04 4.98
N VAL A 54 3.21 8.27 4.16
CA VAL A 54 2.10 7.33 4.09
C VAL A 54 2.54 6.09 3.33
N ASP A 55 2.30 4.90 3.87
CA ASP A 55 2.63 3.66 3.17
C ASP A 55 1.76 3.53 1.92
N GLN A 56 2.40 3.37 0.76
CA GLN A 56 1.75 3.37 -0.55
C GLN A 56 0.67 2.28 -0.65
N MET A 57 0.89 1.13 0.00
CA MET A 57 -0.09 0.04 0.07
C MET A 57 -1.37 0.50 0.76
N MET A 58 -1.26 1.18 1.91
CA MET A 58 -2.41 1.72 2.63
C MET A 58 -3.16 2.74 1.77
N LEU A 59 -2.44 3.66 1.12
CA LEU A 59 -3.04 4.64 0.22
C LEU A 59 -3.82 3.98 -0.93
N CYS A 60 -3.25 2.95 -1.56
CA CYS A 60 -3.92 2.17 -2.60
C CYS A 60 -5.19 1.48 -2.09
N ILE A 61 -5.14 0.87 -0.90
CA ILE A 61 -6.31 0.18 -0.31
C ILE A 61 -7.44 1.17 -0.03
N VAL A 62 -7.13 2.33 0.56
CA VAL A 62 -8.14 3.36 0.82
C VAL A 62 -8.73 3.90 -0.50
N ALA A 63 -7.89 4.25 -1.48
CA ALA A 63 -8.34 4.78 -2.77
C ALA A 63 -9.14 3.77 -3.61
N SER A 64 -8.89 2.47 -3.44
CA SER A 64 -9.59 1.40 -4.16
C SER A 64 -10.85 0.89 -3.44
N ASN A 65 -11.13 1.38 -2.24
CA ASN A 65 -12.38 1.07 -1.56
C ASN A 65 -13.58 1.58 -2.40
N PRO A 66 -14.56 0.73 -2.77
CA PRO A 66 -15.64 1.12 -3.68
C PRO A 66 -16.49 2.29 -3.19
N GLN A 67 -16.68 2.44 -1.87
CA GLN A 67 -17.47 3.53 -1.31
C GLN A 67 -16.72 4.86 -1.43
N ILE A 68 -15.42 4.86 -1.12
CA ILE A 68 -14.55 6.03 -1.26
C ILE A 68 -14.38 6.40 -2.75
N ALA A 69 -14.10 5.42 -3.60
CA ALA A 69 -13.91 5.62 -5.04
C ALA A 69 -15.14 6.22 -5.73
N ALA A 70 -16.35 5.88 -5.27
CA ALA A 70 -17.59 6.43 -5.80
C ALA A 70 -17.81 7.92 -5.47
N LEU A 71 -17.10 8.44 -4.45
CA LEU A 71 -17.20 9.83 -3.99
C LEU A 71 -16.09 10.73 -4.57
N ILE A 72 -15.10 10.14 -5.26
CA ILE A 72 -14.02 10.87 -5.91
C ILE A 72 -14.45 11.31 -7.30
N THR A 73 -14.28 12.60 -7.57
CA THR A 73 -14.58 13.18 -8.87
C THR A 73 -13.29 13.59 -9.58
N VAL A 74 -13.19 13.31 -10.88
CA VAL A 74 -12.06 13.75 -11.71
C VAL A 74 -12.58 14.64 -12.83
N GLY A 75 -12.19 15.91 -12.86
CA GLY A 75 -12.56 16.87 -13.91
C GLY A 75 -12.02 16.45 -15.28
N ALA A 76 -12.62 17.00 -16.35
CA ALA A 76 -12.15 16.76 -17.72
C ALA A 76 -10.74 17.32 -17.99
N ASP A 77 -10.33 18.31 -17.20
CA ASP A 77 -8.98 18.89 -17.13
C ASP A 77 -8.02 18.09 -16.22
N GLY A 78 -8.52 17.01 -15.61
CA GLY A 78 -7.75 16.13 -14.75
C GLY A 78 -7.65 16.58 -13.30
N THR A 79 -8.37 17.62 -12.87
CA THR A 79 -8.47 18.01 -11.45
C THR A 79 -9.13 16.90 -10.65
N VAL A 80 -8.65 16.62 -9.45
CA VAL A 80 -9.21 15.58 -8.58
C VAL A 80 -9.89 16.27 -7.40
N ASP A 81 -11.12 15.86 -7.11
CA ASP A 81 -11.87 16.33 -5.96
C ASP A 81 -12.22 15.14 -5.08
N THR A 82 -11.70 15.16 -3.85
CA THR A 82 -11.92 14.14 -2.82
C THR A 82 -12.68 14.70 -1.61
N THR A 83 -13.18 15.94 -1.68
CA THR A 83 -13.86 16.60 -0.55
C THR A 83 -15.15 15.89 -0.14
N GLY A 84 -15.79 15.19 -1.09
CA GLY A 84 -16.96 14.36 -0.83
C GLY A 84 -16.69 13.07 -0.05
N VAL A 85 -15.44 12.65 0.09
CA VAL A 85 -15.05 11.47 0.89
C VAL A 85 -15.11 11.87 2.37
N PRO A 86 -15.85 11.16 3.25
CA PRO A 86 -15.85 11.41 4.70
C PRO A 86 -14.60 10.87 5.40
N ASP A 87 -14.13 11.56 6.45
CA ASP A 87 -12.98 11.09 7.24
C ASP A 87 -13.24 9.75 7.92
N ASN A 88 -14.46 9.51 8.41
CA ASN A 88 -14.82 8.26 9.09
C ASN A 88 -14.73 7.03 8.15
N ASP A 89 -14.95 7.22 6.85
CA ASP A 89 -14.81 6.14 5.86
C ASP A 89 -13.33 5.81 5.65
N ILE A 90 -12.46 6.83 5.60
CA ILE A 90 -11.01 6.66 5.54
C ILE A 90 -10.50 5.95 6.80
N GLU A 91 -10.89 6.43 7.99
CA GLU A 91 -10.51 5.83 9.27
C GLU A 91 -10.94 4.36 9.36
N PHE A 92 -12.15 4.05 8.93
CA PHE A 92 -12.69 2.69 8.91
C PHE A 92 -11.85 1.77 8.01
N VAL A 93 -11.53 2.21 6.79
CA VAL A 93 -10.72 1.40 5.87
C VAL A 93 -9.30 1.23 6.39
N VAL A 94 -8.68 2.27 6.95
CA VAL A 94 -7.35 2.18 7.58
C VAL A 94 -7.35 1.15 8.71
N ALA A 95 -8.37 1.17 9.58
CA ALA A 95 -8.48 0.22 10.68
C ALA A 95 -8.66 -1.22 10.20
N GLN A 96 -9.45 -1.45 9.14
CA GLN A 96 -9.61 -2.79 8.57
C GLN A 96 -8.35 -3.31 7.89
N ALA A 97 -7.65 -2.46 7.15
CA ALA A 97 -6.46 -2.83 6.38
C ALA A 97 -5.19 -2.94 7.23
N TRP A 98 -5.25 -2.55 8.51
CA TRP A 98 -4.08 -2.37 9.35
C TRP A 98 -3.24 -3.64 9.48
N ALA A 99 -3.87 -4.75 9.85
CA ALA A 99 -3.21 -6.04 10.04
C ALA A 99 -2.56 -6.53 8.75
N ASP A 100 -3.26 -6.46 7.62
CA ASP A 100 -2.76 -6.90 6.31
C ASP A 100 -1.51 -6.11 5.89
N VAL A 101 -1.53 -4.78 6.06
CA VAL A 101 -0.38 -3.92 5.75
C VAL A 101 0.78 -4.19 6.73
N ALA A 102 0.47 -4.37 8.01
CA ALA A 102 1.47 -4.66 9.03
C ALA A 102 2.21 -5.98 8.78
N GLU A 103 1.49 -7.04 8.39
CA GLU A 103 2.06 -8.34 8.05
C GLU A 103 2.94 -8.27 6.79
N GLN A 104 2.47 -7.61 5.73
CA GLN A 104 3.23 -7.44 4.48
C GLN A 104 4.55 -6.70 4.68
N ILE A 105 4.56 -5.66 5.50
CA ILE A 105 5.77 -4.88 5.79
C ILE A 105 6.76 -5.71 6.63
N GLN A 106 6.29 -6.63 7.47
CA GLN A 106 7.16 -7.54 8.22
C GLN A 106 7.70 -8.70 7.39
N GLY A 107 6.89 -9.24 6.47
CA GLY A 107 7.28 -10.40 5.67
C GLY A 107 8.42 -10.11 4.69
N GLY A 108 8.60 -8.83 4.31
CA GLY A 108 9.33 -8.49 3.10
C GLY A 108 8.60 -9.08 1.90
N LEU A 109 8.58 -8.37 0.77
CA LEU A 109 8.29 -9.06 -0.48
C LEU A 109 9.24 -10.27 -0.56
N PRO A 110 8.79 -11.48 -0.99
CA PRO A 110 9.73 -12.53 -1.29
C PRO A 110 10.73 -11.92 -2.27
N SER A 111 11.98 -11.78 -1.81
CA SER A 111 13.06 -11.41 -2.70
C SER A 111 13.00 -12.44 -3.80
N GLU A 112 12.66 -12.03 -5.03
CA GLU A 112 12.86 -12.88 -6.19
C GLU A 112 14.28 -13.40 -6.07
N SER A 113 14.41 -14.68 -5.74
CA SER A 113 15.65 -15.39 -5.88
C SER A 113 15.99 -15.22 -7.34
N ALA A 114 16.99 -14.36 -7.60
CA ALA A 114 17.52 -14.08 -8.91
C ALA A 114 17.56 -15.40 -9.68
N GLY A 115 16.79 -15.45 -10.76
CA GLY A 115 16.54 -16.67 -11.50
C GLY A 115 17.85 -17.41 -11.72
N THR A 116 17.95 -18.62 -11.18
CA THR A 116 18.93 -19.59 -11.62
C THR A 116 18.66 -19.77 -13.11
N ALA A 117 19.45 -19.09 -13.93
CA ALA A 117 19.45 -19.31 -15.37
C ALA A 117 19.59 -20.82 -15.61
N PRO A 118 18.80 -21.42 -16.52
CA PRO A 118 19.06 -22.79 -16.92
C PRO A 118 20.46 -22.80 -17.54
N SER A 119 21.42 -23.41 -16.83
CA SER A 119 22.74 -23.70 -17.38
C SER A 119 22.51 -24.53 -18.63
N SER A 120 22.70 -23.92 -19.80
CA SER A 120 22.67 -24.61 -21.07
C SER A 120 23.81 -25.64 -21.04
N ALA A 121 23.48 -26.89 -20.74
CA ALA A 121 24.34 -28.02 -21.02
C ALA A 121 24.52 -28.11 -22.54
N ARG A 122 25.49 -27.35 -23.06
CA ARG A 122 26.02 -27.52 -24.40
C ARG A 122 26.90 -28.78 -24.37
N ALA A 123 26.27 -29.95 -24.42
CA ALA A 123 26.97 -31.18 -24.77
C ALA A 123 27.32 -31.09 -26.26
N ALA A 124 28.54 -30.65 -26.54
CA ALA A 124 29.13 -30.75 -27.85
C ALA A 124 29.35 -32.24 -28.18
N ASP A 125 28.51 -32.74 -29.06
CA ASP A 125 28.73 -33.99 -29.78
C ASP A 125 29.82 -33.74 -30.83
N ALA A 126 31.04 -34.23 -30.57
CA ALA A 126 32.10 -34.31 -31.58
C ALA A 126 33.20 -35.31 -31.18
N LYS A 127 33.10 -36.51 -31.75
CA LYS A 127 34.19 -37.34 -32.33
C LYS A 127 35.52 -37.46 -31.59
N ASN A 128 35.79 -38.66 -31.08
CA ASN A 128 37.06 -39.44 -31.09
C ASN A 128 36.96 -40.48 -29.96
N LEU A 129 37.19 -41.79 -30.09
CA LEU A 129 38.16 -42.60 -30.83
C LEU A 129 37.74 -44.07 -30.64
N GLY A 130 37.96 -44.93 -31.64
CA GLY A 130 37.98 -46.40 -31.46
C GLY A 130 37.14 -47.16 -32.47
#